data_AF-A0AAW0M4W4-F1
#
_entry.id   AF-A0AAW0M4W4-F1
#
_cell.length_a   1.000
_cell.length_b   1.000
_cell.length_c   1.000
_cell.angle_alpha   90.00
_cell.angle_beta   90.00
_cell.angle_gamma   90.00
#
_symmetry.space_group_name_H-M   'P 1'
#
loop_
_entity.id
_entity.type
_entity.pdbx_description
1 polymer ?
#
loop_
_entity_poly.entity_id
_entity_poly.type
_entity_poly.pdbx_seq_one_letter_code
_entity_poly.pdbx_strand_id
1 'polypeptide(L)'
;MASSPIPVDLFVSKKHPGLIGGDLGFANASGNVTFRVNRQSSPKNKRLFLGSTGNPLISIYRYRNGSWQGFTGEDDQKQCIFRVQRTVNKLTRTELEVFLVGENGEDSASTLKVKGCPFQKSCTIYRGNDVVAQVQIIDKCC
;
A
#
# COMPACT_ATOMS: atom_id res chain seq x y z
N MET A 1 23.98 -12.15 -15.79
CA MET A 1 22.61 -12.70 -15.88
C MET A 1 21.83 -12.07 -14.75
N ALA A 2 20.88 -11.18 -15.05
CA ALA A 2 20.01 -10.61 -14.02
C ALA A 2 18.88 -11.60 -13.75
N SER A 3 18.75 -12.09 -12.52
CA SER A 3 17.61 -12.94 -12.13
C SER A 3 16.33 -12.12 -12.23
N SER A 4 15.38 -12.52 -13.08
CA SER A 4 14.04 -11.94 -13.05
C SER A 4 13.41 -12.24 -11.68
N PRO A 5 12.92 -11.22 -10.95
CA PRO A 5 12.32 -11.43 -9.65
C PRO A 5 11.07 -12.31 -9.78
N ILE A 6 10.91 -13.27 -8.87
CA ILE A 6 9.73 -14.14 -8.81
C ILE A 6 8.53 -13.27 -8.41
N PRO A 7 7.44 -13.24 -9.21
CA PRO A 7 6.25 -12.48 -8.86
C PRO A 7 5.59 -13.06 -7.60
N VAL A 8 5.07 -12.18 -6.74
CA VAL A 8 4.36 -12.56 -5.52
C VAL A 8 2.93 -12.05 -5.60
N ASP A 9 1.98 -12.97 -5.55
CA ASP A 9 0.55 -12.64 -5.53
C ASP A 9 0.02 -12.49 -4.10
N LEU A 10 -0.72 -11.40 -3.88
CA LEU A 10 -1.40 -11.11 -2.62
C LEU A 10 -2.90 -10.93 -2.83
N PHE A 11 -3.68 -11.68 -2.07
CA PHE A 11 -5.14 -11.69 -2.13
C PHE A 11 -5.73 -10.77 -1.05
N VAL A 12 -6.44 -9.74 -1.49
CA VAL A 12 -6.99 -8.72 -0.60
C VAL A 12 -8.41 -9.08 -0.16
N SER A 13 -8.68 -9.10 1.16
CA SER A 13 -10.02 -9.39 1.70
C SER A 13 -10.32 -8.61 2.97
N LYS A 14 -11.58 -8.18 3.12
CA LYS A 14 -12.12 -7.62 4.38
C LYS A 14 -12.87 -8.64 5.25
N LYS A 15 -13.15 -9.82 4.69
CA LYS A 15 -14.00 -10.87 5.31
C LYS A 15 -13.24 -12.16 5.57
N HIS A 16 -11.90 -12.11 5.57
CA HIS A 16 -11.10 -13.30 5.81
C HIS A 16 -11.29 -13.76 7.27
N PRO A 17 -11.50 -15.06 7.56
CA PRO A 17 -11.77 -15.57 8.91
C PRO A 17 -10.73 -15.17 9.97
N GLY A 18 -9.46 -15.06 9.56
CA GLY A 18 -8.35 -14.62 10.42
C GLY A 18 -8.25 -13.11 10.67
N LEU A 19 -9.28 -12.31 10.34
CA LEU A 19 -9.27 -10.85 10.52
C LEU A 19 -10.25 -10.40 11.60
N ILE A 20 -9.88 -9.34 12.30
CA ILE A 20 -10.78 -8.59 13.16
C ILE A 20 -11.74 -7.78 12.28
N GLY A 21 -12.99 -7.62 12.74
CA GLY A 21 -14.07 -7.02 11.97
C GLY A 21 -13.72 -5.67 11.30
N GLY A 22 -13.58 -5.71 9.98
CA GLY A 22 -13.39 -4.55 9.11
C GLY A 22 -11.95 -4.14 8.84
N ASP A 23 -10.96 -4.89 9.34
CA ASP A 23 -9.58 -4.82 8.86
C ASP A 23 -9.47 -5.32 7.41
N LEU A 24 -8.40 -4.90 6.74
CA LEU A 24 -8.05 -5.39 5.40
C LEU A 24 -6.90 -6.39 5.54
N GLY A 25 -7.09 -7.62 5.09
CA GLY A 25 -6.06 -8.65 5.07
C GLY A 25 -5.50 -8.88 3.68
N PHE A 26 -4.22 -9.23 3.64
CA PHE A 26 -3.49 -9.63 2.44
C PHE A 26 -3.00 -11.06 2.67
N ALA A 27 -3.56 -12.02 1.96
CA ALA A 27 -3.20 -13.43 2.05
C ALA A 27 -2.28 -13.84 0.90
N ASN A 28 -1.41 -14.81 1.15
CA ASN A 28 -0.61 -15.44 0.10
C ASN A 28 -1.44 -16.49 -0.67
N ALA A 29 -0.84 -17.16 -1.66
CA ALA A 29 -1.48 -18.18 -2.47
C ALA A 29 -2.02 -19.38 -1.68
N SER A 30 -1.48 -19.66 -0.48
CA SER A 30 -1.98 -20.70 0.42
C SER A 30 -3.18 -20.25 1.28
N GLY A 31 -3.63 -19.00 1.14
CA GLY A 31 -4.71 -18.44 1.96
C GLY A 31 -4.27 -17.93 3.33
N ASN A 32 -2.98 -17.94 3.64
CA ASN A 32 -2.46 -17.47 4.93
C ASN A 32 -2.31 -15.93 4.91
N VAL A 33 -2.94 -15.24 5.86
CA VAL A 33 -2.84 -13.78 6.00
C VAL A 33 -1.41 -13.40 6.40
N THR A 34 -0.71 -12.73 5.49
CA THR A 34 0.69 -12.30 5.69
C THR A 34 0.76 -10.86 6.20
N PHE A 35 -0.14 -9.98 5.73
CA PHE A 35 -0.20 -8.59 6.17
C PHE A 35 -1.62 -8.15 6.47
N ARG A 36 -1.75 -7.11 7.30
CA ARG A 36 -3.05 -6.51 7.65
C ARG A 36 -2.96 -4.99 7.63
N VAL A 37 -4.06 -4.33 7.32
CA VAL A 37 -4.25 -2.90 7.55
C VAL A 37 -5.45 -2.71 8.45
N ASN A 38 -5.25 -2.04 9.58
CA ASN A 38 -6.33 -1.83 10.53
C ASN A 38 -7.45 -0.93 9.97
N ARG A 39 -8.69 -1.15 10.40
CA ARG A 39 -9.82 -0.32 10.00
C ARG A 39 -9.75 1.09 10.58
N GLN A 40 -9.41 1.16 11.86
CA GLN A 40 -9.44 2.36 12.69
C GLN A 40 -8.17 2.43 13.54
N SER A 41 -7.66 3.64 13.69
CA SER A 41 -6.60 3.98 14.61
C SER A 41 -6.96 5.32 15.26
N SER A 42 -6.36 5.60 16.41
CA SER A 42 -6.34 6.92 17.01
C SER A 42 -4.98 7.53 16.73
N PRO A 43 -4.89 8.65 15.99
CA PRO A 43 -5.97 9.48 15.44
C PRO A 43 -6.65 8.90 14.17
N LYS A 44 -7.86 9.38 13.82
CA LYS A 44 -8.69 8.83 12.72
C LYS A 44 -8.02 8.85 11.34
N ASN A 45 -7.05 9.73 11.12
CA ASN A 45 -6.29 9.85 9.88
C ASN A 45 -5.07 8.92 9.82
N LYS A 46 -4.79 8.17 10.89
CA LYS A 46 -3.75 7.14 10.97
C LYS A 46 -4.28 5.77 10.56
N ARG A 47 -3.44 4.98 9.90
CA ARG A 47 -3.63 3.55 9.65
C ARG A 47 -2.32 2.83 9.98
N LEU A 48 -2.42 1.58 10.41
CA LEU A 48 -1.28 0.72 10.70
C LEU A 48 -1.27 -0.42 9.68
N PHE A 49 -0.14 -0.58 9.02
CA PHE A 49 0.21 -1.77 8.24
C PHE A 49 0.95 -2.72 9.19
N LEU A 50 0.39 -3.90 9.38
CA LEU A 50 0.79 -4.89 10.37
C LEU A 50 1.32 -6.15 9.70
N GLY A 51 2.25 -6.83 10.37
CA GLY A 51 2.65 -8.19 10.03
C GLY A 51 1.58 -9.24 10.37
N SER A 52 1.88 -10.50 10.09
CA SER A 52 0.97 -11.64 10.33
C SER A 52 0.63 -11.83 11.81
N THR A 53 1.55 -11.48 12.71
CA THR A 53 1.40 -11.57 14.17
C THR A 53 0.77 -10.31 14.79
N GLY A 54 0.40 -9.31 13.99
CA GLY A 54 -0.22 -8.07 14.45
C GLY A 54 0.76 -6.98 14.89
N ASN A 55 2.06 -7.20 14.75
CA ASN A 55 3.07 -6.18 15.04
C ASN A 55 3.03 -5.03 14.01
N PRO A 56 3.04 -3.76 14.43
CA PRO A 56 3.08 -2.61 13.53
C PRO A 56 4.39 -2.53 12.76
N LEU A 57 4.31 -2.57 11.43
CA LEU A 57 5.45 -2.41 10.53
C LEU A 57 5.56 -0.97 10.04
N ILE A 58 4.44 -0.37 9.64
CA ILE A 58 4.37 0.98 9.10
C ILE A 58 3.12 1.68 9.63
N SER A 59 3.25 2.93 10.08
CA SER A 59 2.13 3.83 10.31
C SER A 59 1.95 4.78 9.13
N ILE A 60 0.71 4.95 8.68
CA ILE A 60 0.35 5.72 7.48
C ILE A 60 -0.59 6.84 7.92
N TYR A 61 -0.15 8.08 7.72
CA TYR A 61 -0.93 9.27 8.04
C TYR A 61 -1.48 9.89 6.78
N ARG A 62 -2.79 10.12 6.74
CA ARG A 62 -3.47 10.87 5.67
C ARG A 62 -3.60 12.33 6.04
N TYR A 63 -3.27 13.21 5.10
CA TYR A 63 -3.44 14.66 5.23
C TYR A 63 -4.60 15.15 4.35
N ARG A 64 -5.11 16.35 4.66
CA ARG A 64 -6.30 16.92 4.00
C ARG A 64 -6.06 17.30 2.54
N ASN A 65 -4.82 17.62 2.18
CA ASN A 65 -4.40 17.95 0.81
C ASN A 65 -4.29 16.74 -0.13
N GLY A 66 -4.71 15.54 0.33
CA GLY A 66 -4.58 14.33 -0.47
C GLY A 66 -3.14 13.82 -0.56
N SER A 67 -2.32 14.11 0.46
CA SER A 67 -1.03 13.48 0.67
C SER A 67 -1.09 12.44 1.79
N TRP A 68 -0.09 11.56 1.79
CA TRP A 68 0.15 10.61 2.85
C TRP A 68 1.64 10.57 3.20
N GLN A 69 1.94 10.23 4.45
CA GLN A 69 3.29 9.92 4.89
C GLN A 69 3.30 8.59 5.62
N GLY A 70 4.36 7.82 5.39
CA GLY A 70 4.63 6.55 6.05
C GLY A 70 5.81 6.64 7.00
N PHE A 71 5.68 6.08 8.19
CA PHE A 71 6.73 6.00 9.20
C PHE A 71 6.91 4.55 9.65
N THR A 72 8.13 4.16 9.97
CA THR A 72 8.40 2.82 10.51
C THR A 72 7.70 2.62 11.84
N GLY A 73 7.15 1.43 12.10
CA GLY A 73 6.52 1.08 13.37
C GLY A 73 5.20 1.81 13.65
N GLU A 74 4.84 1.90 14.94
CA GLU A 74 3.58 2.51 15.39
C GLU A 74 3.70 4.01 15.69
N ASP A 75 4.84 4.46 16.20
CA ASP A 75 5.06 5.84 16.62
C ASP A 75 5.51 6.75 15.47
N ASP A 76 4.95 7.95 15.44
CA ASP A 76 5.27 9.04 14.51
C ASP A 76 6.65 9.68 14.75
N GLN A 77 7.27 9.40 15.89
CA GLN A 77 8.63 9.85 16.20
C GLN A 77 9.71 9.06 15.45
N LYS A 78 9.34 8.01 14.72
CA LYS A 78 10.28 7.24 13.89
C LYS A 78 10.51 7.91 12.53
N GLN A 79 11.55 7.45 11.83
CA GLN A 79 11.93 7.97 10.53
C GLN A 79 10.80 7.82 9.49
N CYS A 80 10.49 8.92 8.79
CA CYS A 80 9.62 8.88 7.62
C CYS A 80 10.33 8.08 6.51
N ILE A 81 9.64 7.09 5.95
CA ILE A 81 10.20 6.17 4.93
C ILE A 81 9.62 6.42 3.54
N PHE A 82 8.45 7.05 3.45
CA PHE A 82 7.89 7.47 2.18
C PHE A 82 6.88 8.61 2.32
N ARG A 83 6.73 9.37 1.22
CA ARG A 83 5.68 10.37 1.02
C ARG A 83 4.89 9.99 -0.23
N VAL A 84 3.58 10.22 -0.21
CA VAL A 84 2.72 10.00 -1.36
C VAL A 84 1.93 11.27 -1.60
N GLN A 85 1.91 11.75 -2.84
CA GLN A 85 1.09 12.86 -3.26
C GLN A 85 0.11 12.41 -4.33
N ARG A 86 -1.18 12.68 -4.12
CA ARG A 86 -2.17 12.53 -5.20
C ARG A 86 -2.03 13.68 -6.18
N THR A 87 -1.81 13.34 -7.44
CA THR A 87 -1.66 14.30 -8.55
C THR A 87 -2.93 14.37 -9.41
N VAL A 88 -3.66 13.27 -9.54
CA VAL A 88 -4.96 13.22 -10.25
C VAL A 88 -6.03 12.57 -9.38
N ASN A 89 -7.20 13.21 -9.35
CA ASN A 89 -8.36 12.75 -8.60
C ASN A 89 -9.65 12.89 -9.44
N LYS A 90 -9.85 11.98 -10.39
CA LYS A 90 -11.07 11.88 -11.20
C LYS A 90 -11.83 10.60 -10.81
N LEU A 91 -13.14 10.58 -11.04
CA LEU A 91 -13.98 9.42 -10.72
C LEU A 91 -13.45 8.10 -11.33
N THR A 92 -12.91 8.19 -12.56
CA THR A 92 -12.40 7.06 -13.33
C THR A 92 -10.88 6.95 -13.33
N ARG A 93 -10.16 7.85 -12.65
CA ARG A 93 -8.69 7.89 -12.70
C ARG A 93 -8.11 8.53 -11.45
N THR A 94 -7.26 7.76 -10.78
CA THR A 94 -6.41 8.21 -9.69
C THR A 94 -4.96 8.11 -10.13
N GLU A 95 -4.18 9.15 -9.84
CA GLU A 95 -2.73 9.10 -9.97
C GLU A 95 -2.06 9.55 -8.68
N LEU A 96 -1.04 8.80 -8.27
CA LEU A 96 -0.23 9.07 -7.10
C LEU A 96 1.24 9.08 -7.51
N GLU A 97 2.00 10.01 -6.95
CA GLU A 97 3.46 10.01 -6.99
C GLU A 97 3.98 9.63 -5.61
N VAL A 98 4.92 8.67 -5.58
CA VAL A 98 5.53 8.16 -4.36
C VAL A 98 7.00 8.56 -4.35
N PHE A 99 7.41 9.12 -3.22
CA PHE A 99 8.77 9.55 -2.93
C PHE A 99 9.27 8.67 -1.79
N LEU A 100 10.28 7.86 -2.05
CA LEU A 100 10.93 7.09 -1.00
C LEU A 100 11.94 8.00 -0.31
N VAL A 101 11.93 8.02 1.02
CA VAL A 101 12.88 8.80 1.79
C VAL A 101 14.10 7.93 2.06
N GLY A 102 15.25 8.31 1.50
CA GLY A 102 16.53 7.66 1.79
C GLY A 102 17.06 8.04 3.17
N GLU A 103 18.15 7.40 3.61
CA GLU A 103 18.77 7.64 4.93
C GLU A 103 19.15 9.12 5.15
N ASN A 104 19.44 9.87 4.08
CA ASN A 104 19.90 11.26 4.16
C ASN A 104 18.77 12.31 4.14
N GLY A 105 17.50 11.91 4.08
CA GLY A 105 16.35 12.82 4.14
C GLY A 105 16.14 13.75 2.93
N GLU A 106 17.01 13.71 1.92
CA GLU A 106 16.82 14.43 0.66
C GLU A 106 15.64 13.84 -0.14
N ASP A 107 14.72 14.71 -0.54
CA ASP A 107 13.61 14.37 -1.42
C ASP A 107 14.17 13.97 -2.80
N SER A 108 14.24 12.66 -3.02
CA SER A 108 14.60 12.10 -4.32
C SER A 108 13.50 12.39 -5.34
N ALA A 109 13.83 12.38 -6.63
CA ALA A 109 12.84 12.35 -7.70
C ALA A 109 11.80 11.23 -7.44
N SER A 110 10.53 11.46 -7.83
CA SER A 110 9.45 10.49 -7.65
C SER A 110 9.90 9.10 -8.09
N THR A 111 9.95 8.18 -7.13
CA THR A 111 10.53 6.85 -7.34
C THR A 111 9.51 5.90 -7.95
N LEU A 112 8.23 6.09 -7.62
CA LEU A 112 7.14 5.28 -8.15
C LEU A 112 5.93 6.14 -8.54
N LYS A 113 5.19 5.68 -9.54
CA LYS A 113 3.90 6.26 -9.93
C LYS A 113 2.82 5.20 -9.88
N VAL A 114 1.69 5.54 -9.28
CA VAL A 114 0.48 4.70 -9.31
C VAL A 114 -0.51 5.33 -10.27
N LYS A 115 -1.06 4.55 -11.21
CA LYS A 115 -2.09 5.01 -12.15
C LYS A 115 -3.19 3.97 -12.25
N GLY A 116 -4.44 4.42 -12.41
CA GLY A 116 -5.58 3.55 -12.73
C GLY A 116 -6.86 3.97 -12.04
N CYS A 117 -7.83 3.06 -11.99
CA CYS A 117 -9.12 3.29 -11.36
C CYS A 117 -9.32 2.31 -10.19
N PRO A 118 -9.30 2.78 -8.92
CA PRO A 118 -9.52 1.92 -7.77
C PRO A 118 -10.88 1.19 -7.81
N PHE A 119 -11.92 1.83 -8.34
CA PHE A 119 -13.27 1.24 -8.45
C PHE A 119 -13.33 0.10 -9.46
N GLN A 120 -12.54 0.18 -10.53
CA GLN A 120 -12.42 -0.89 -11.53
C GLN A 120 -11.27 -1.85 -11.21
N LYS A 121 -10.61 -1.70 -10.05
CA LYS A 121 -9.46 -2.52 -9.62
C LYS A 121 -8.35 -2.59 -10.70
N SER A 122 -8.12 -1.50 -11.43
CA SER A 122 -7.16 -1.42 -12.55
C SER A 122 -5.90 -0.61 -12.21
N CYS A 123 -5.57 -0.49 -10.92
CA CYS A 123 -4.39 0.25 -10.49
C CYS A 123 -3.10 -0.50 -10.83
N THR A 124 -2.11 0.22 -11.35
CA THR A 124 -0.77 -0.29 -11.66
C THR A 124 0.28 0.64 -11.05
N ILE A 125 1.34 0.06 -10.49
CA ILE A 125 2.49 0.76 -9.91
C ILE A 125 3.66 0.65 -10.89
N TYR A 126 4.25 1.79 -11.22
CA TYR A 126 5.33 1.94 -12.17
C TYR A 126 6.59 2.46 -11.50
N ARG A 127 7.75 1.99 -11.96
CA ARG A 127 9.06 2.60 -11.72
C ARG A 127 9.63 3.00 -13.09
N GLY A 128 9.66 4.30 -13.38
CA GLY A 128 9.94 4.75 -14.75
C GLY A 128 8.91 4.20 -15.73
N ASN A 129 9.37 3.38 -16.68
CA ASN A 129 8.51 2.71 -17.66
C ASN A 129 8.16 1.26 -17.28
N ASP A 130 8.74 0.73 -16.20
CA ASP A 130 8.58 -0.66 -15.79
C ASP A 130 7.37 -0.81 -14.86
N VAL A 131 6.58 -1.85 -15.08
CA VAL A 131 5.50 -2.26 -14.15
C VAL A 131 6.13 -3.07 -13.01
N VAL A 132 5.97 -2.60 -11.78
CA VAL A 132 6.50 -3.29 -10.58
C VAL A 132 5.43 -3.95 -9.73
N ALA A 133 4.16 -3.54 -9.89
CA ALA A 133 3.01 -4.21 -9.29
C ALA A 133 1.72 -3.83 -10.03
N GLN A 134 0.73 -4.73 -10.03
CA GLN A 134 -0.56 -4.50 -10.67
C GLN A 134 -1.68 -5.14 -9.85
N VAL A 135 -2.86 -4.54 -9.92
CA VAL A 135 -4.08 -5.14 -9.38
C VAL A 135 -4.78 -5.90 -10.50
N GLN A 136 -5.17 -7.14 -10.21
CA GLN A 136 -5.96 -7.97 -11.12
C GLN A 136 -7.24 -8.45 -10.43
N ILE A 137 -8.31 -8.55 -11.20
CA ILE A 137 -9.53 -9.24 -10.76
C ILE A 137 -9.34 -10.70 -11.15
N ILE A 138 -9.24 -11.56 -10.13
CA ILE A 138 -9.36 -12.99 -10.34
C ILE A 138 -10.84 -13.30 -10.21
N ASP A 139 -11.52 -13.42 -11.34
CA ASP A 139 -12.82 -14.05 -11.38
C ASP A 139 -12.59 -15.52 -10.99
N LYS A 140 -13.11 -15.93 -9.84
CA LYS A 140 -13.15 -17.36 -9.50
C LYS A 140 -13.99 -18.02 -10.60
N CYS A 141 -13.35 -18.77 -11.49
CA CYS A 141 -14.07 -19.77 -12.26
C CYS A 141 -14.70 -20.72 -11.25
N CYS A 142 -16.03 -20.82 -11.30
CA CYS A 142 -16.85 -21.68 -10.47
C CYS A 142 -16.42 -23.15 -10.56
#